data_AF-A0A1E3P492-F1
#
_entry.id   AF-A0A1E3P492-F1
#
_cell.length_a   1.000
_cell.length_b   1.000
_cell.length_c   1.000
_cell.angle_alpha   90.00
_cell.angle_beta   90.00
_cell.angle_gamma   90.00
#
_symmetry.space_group_name_H-M   'P 1'
#
loop_
_entity.id
_entity.type
_entity.pdbx_description
1 polymer ?
#
loop_
_entity_poly.entity_id
_entity_poly.type
_entity_poly.pdbx_seq_one_letter_code
_entity_poly.pdbx_strand_id
1 'polypeptide(L)'
;MAVQGADTQIDVHDALSFLSESQDEKKLLSSLDSLTDHSHNLKDGVLISEPENFNNLVDLATSKSKYTNNVHEMASRVIAQALRHNPKALSNIDAGEVLPKFLNALKTEDNSVLQKRFLGVISSVVQTDSNSLIFKQLGGQDLLLDSFSKLQEDSKVRALEILDDVKRHALVKRDEDNDNAKIFQTIQRSLANKEVQDDHALEQIFDRAVALKKENKQLKSDPSFMEWLSEEVQTRKLAKRDDETNDDLHQKLLEARHVVFGNPNALRKAMADEL
;
A
#
# COMPACT_ATOMS: atom_id res chain seq x y z
N MET A 1 -28.50 -14.38 36.02
CA MET A 1 -28.10 -15.16 34.83
C MET A 1 -28.22 -14.25 33.63
N ALA A 2 -27.11 -13.67 33.20
CA ALA A 2 -27.06 -12.89 31.96
C ALA A 2 -26.88 -13.89 30.81
N VAL A 3 -27.87 -13.95 29.92
CA VAL A 3 -27.75 -14.69 28.66
C VAL A 3 -26.78 -13.89 27.81
N GLN A 4 -25.55 -14.39 27.67
CA GLN A 4 -24.66 -13.96 26.60
C GLN A 4 -25.38 -14.28 25.29
N GLY A 5 -25.74 -13.23 24.55
CA GLY A 5 -26.23 -13.37 23.19
C GLY A 5 -25.16 -14.06 22.38
N ALA A 6 -25.43 -15.27 21.92
CA ALA A 6 -24.66 -15.86 20.85
C ALA A 6 -24.95 -15.01 19.62
N ASP A 7 -23.95 -14.24 19.16
CA ASP A 7 -23.98 -13.65 17.82
C ASP A 7 -24.07 -14.81 16.84
N THR A 8 -25.28 -15.08 16.34
CA THR A 8 -25.51 -16.03 15.26
C THR A 8 -24.84 -15.45 14.02
N GLN A 9 -23.65 -15.95 13.73
CA GLN A 9 -22.92 -15.66 12.51
C GLN A 9 -23.81 -16.03 11.32
N ILE A 10 -24.12 -15.04 10.47
CA ILE A 10 -24.98 -15.20 9.31
C ILE A 10 -24.23 -16.05 8.28
N ASP A 11 -24.89 -17.05 7.68
CA ASP A 11 -24.28 -17.85 6.61
C ASP A 11 -23.87 -16.96 5.42
N VAL A 12 -22.80 -17.35 4.72
CA VAL A 12 -22.27 -16.59 3.59
C VAL A 12 -23.32 -16.34 2.51
N HIS A 13 -24.21 -17.29 2.19
CA HIS A 13 -25.24 -17.12 1.18
C HIS A 13 -26.28 -16.08 1.61
N ASP A 14 -26.72 -16.16 2.87
CA ASP A 14 -27.66 -15.20 3.44
C ASP A 14 -27.03 -13.80 3.45
N ALA A 15 -25.78 -13.69 3.90
CA ALA A 15 -25.06 -12.41 3.93
C ALA A 15 -24.90 -11.79 2.52
N LEU A 16 -24.65 -12.61 1.49
CA LEU A 16 -24.57 -12.15 0.10
C LEU A 16 -25.92 -11.66 -0.45
N SER A 17 -27.03 -12.34 -0.12
CA SER A 17 -28.37 -11.91 -0.57
C SER A 17 -28.74 -10.49 -0.12
N PHE A 18 -28.26 -10.07 1.06
CA PHE A 18 -28.54 -8.74 1.59
C PHE A 18 -27.75 -7.61 0.91
N LEU A 19 -26.75 -7.92 0.07
CA LEU A 19 -25.99 -6.90 -0.67
C LEU A 19 -26.82 -6.19 -1.73
N SER A 20 -27.80 -6.88 -2.34
CA SER A 20 -28.66 -6.34 -3.41
C SER A 20 -30.04 -5.88 -2.90
N GLU A 21 -30.49 -6.39 -1.76
CA GLU A 21 -31.86 -6.19 -1.27
C GLU A 21 -32.00 -5.11 -0.18
N SER A 22 -30.92 -4.76 0.53
CA SER A 22 -31.05 -3.90 1.72
C SER A 22 -31.06 -2.40 1.39
N GLN A 23 -32.21 -1.75 1.64
CA GLN A 23 -32.27 -0.28 1.81
C GLN A 23 -31.87 0.16 3.23
N ASP A 24 -31.67 -0.79 4.14
CA ASP A 24 -31.29 -0.54 5.54
C ASP A 24 -29.77 -0.69 5.72
N GLU A 25 -29.10 0.43 5.97
CA GLU A 25 -27.65 0.47 6.17
C GLU A 25 -27.19 -0.40 7.34
N LYS A 26 -27.98 -0.52 8.41
CA LYS A 26 -27.57 -1.34 9.57
C LYS A 26 -27.51 -2.82 9.22
N LYS A 27 -28.49 -3.29 8.45
CA LYS A 27 -28.52 -4.68 7.96
C LYS A 27 -27.36 -4.92 7.00
N LEU A 28 -27.13 -3.99 6.08
CA LEU A 28 -26.01 -4.06 5.15
C LEU A 28 -24.66 -4.14 5.87
N LEU A 29 -24.43 -3.30 6.89
CA LEU A 29 -23.22 -3.36 7.71
C LEU A 29 -23.10 -4.68 8.46
N SER A 30 -24.19 -5.19 9.03
CA SER A 30 -24.19 -6.52 9.70
C SER A 30 -23.84 -7.66 8.73
N SER A 31 -24.34 -7.59 7.49
CA SER A 31 -24.01 -8.56 6.45
C SER A 31 -22.55 -8.45 6.01
N LEU A 32 -22.03 -7.23 5.82
CA LEU A 32 -20.62 -7.00 5.49
C LEU A 32 -19.68 -7.43 6.62
N ASP A 33 -20.09 -7.32 7.89
CA ASP A 33 -19.34 -7.80 9.04
C ASP A 33 -19.21 -9.33 8.99
N SER A 34 -20.34 -10.01 8.78
CA SER A 34 -20.37 -11.46 8.61
C SER A 34 -19.50 -11.90 7.42
N LEU A 35 -19.59 -11.20 6.28
CA LEU A 35 -18.74 -11.48 5.11
C LEU A 35 -17.26 -11.25 5.38
N THR A 36 -16.89 -10.33 6.28
CA THR A 36 -15.49 -10.11 6.64
C THR A 36 -14.93 -11.38 7.29
N ASP A 37 -15.66 -12.01 8.20
CA ASP A 37 -15.24 -13.27 8.82
C ASP A 37 -15.12 -14.41 7.80
N HIS A 38 -16.09 -14.52 6.88
CA HIS A 38 -16.10 -15.54 5.83
C HIS A 38 -15.01 -15.35 4.78
N SER A 39 -14.68 -14.11 4.43
CA SER A 39 -13.77 -13.79 3.32
C SER A 39 -12.33 -14.30 3.49
N HIS A 40 -11.94 -14.68 4.70
CA HIS A 40 -10.67 -15.35 4.97
C HIS A 40 -10.62 -16.81 4.52
N ASN A 41 -11.78 -17.45 4.36
CA ASN A 41 -11.89 -18.83 3.89
C ASN A 41 -11.77 -18.87 2.35
N LEU A 42 -10.87 -19.70 1.83
CA LEU A 42 -10.65 -19.80 0.38
C LEU A 42 -11.89 -20.23 -0.41
N LYS A 43 -12.76 -21.07 0.16
CA LYS A 43 -13.99 -21.53 -0.51
C LYS A 43 -15.02 -20.40 -0.55
N ASP A 44 -15.23 -19.74 0.59
CA ASP A 44 -16.18 -18.63 0.69
C ASP A 44 -15.68 -17.44 -0.14
N GLY A 45 -14.38 -17.19 -0.18
CA GLY A 45 -13.77 -16.20 -1.07
C GLY A 45 -14.06 -16.44 -2.56
N VAL A 46 -14.14 -17.71 -2.99
CA VAL A 46 -14.56 -18.04 -4.37
C VAL A 46 -16.02 -17.67 -4.59
N LEU A 47 -16.92 -18.01 -3.66
CA LEU A 47 -18.34 -17.65 -3.74
C LEU A 47 -18.56 -16.11 -3.73
N ILE A 48 -17.86 -15.41 -2.84
CA ILE A 48 -17.88 -13.94 -2.73
C ILE A 48 -17.42 -13.29 -4.04
N SER A 49 -16.44 -13.90 -4.72
CA SER A 49 -15.90 -13.39 -5.99
C SER A 49 -16.74 -13.70 -7.22
N GLU A 50 -17.86 -14.43 -7.09
CA GLU A 50 -18.76 -14.65 -8.22
C GLU A 50 -19.26 -13.31 -8.81
N PRO A 51 -19.39 -13.17 -10.13
CA PRO A 51 -19.54 -11.87 -10.78
C PRO A 51 -20.67 -10.99 -10.23
N GLU A 52 -21.84 -11.56 -9.93
CA GLU A 52 -22.98 -10.81 -9.40
C GLU A 52 -22.68 -10.22 -8.00
N ASN A 53 -22.21 -11.07 -7.09
CA ASN A 53 -21.84 -10.70 -5.72
C ASN A 53 -20.70 -9.69 -5.71
N PHE A 54 -19.68 -9.96 -6.52
CA PHE A 54 -18.48 -9.16 -6.56
C PHE A 54 -18.75 -7.76 -7.13
N ASN A 55 -19.57 -7.65 -8.17
CA ASN A 55 -19.94 -6.34 -8.74
C ASN A 55 -20.71 -5.48 -7.74
N ASN A 56 -21.58 -6.09 -6.93
CA ASN A 56 -22.27 -5.37 -5.85
C ASN A 56 -21.29 -4.88 -4.78
N LEU A 57 -20.32 -5.71 -4.36
CA LEU A 57 -19.27 -5.29 -3.43
C LEU A 57 -18.42 -4.15 -3.98
N VAL A 58 -18.10 -4.18 -5.27
CA VAL A 58 -17.34 -3.11 -5.93
C VAL A 58 -18.13 -1.80 -5.99
N ASP A 59 -19.44 -1.85 -6.27
CA ASP A 59 -20.33 -0.67 -6.17
C ASP A 59 -20.34 -0.11 -4.75
N LEU A 60 -20.56 -0.99 -3.75
CA LEU A 60 -20.54 -0.64 -2.33
C LEU A 60 -19.20 -0.01 -1.92
N ALA A 61 -18.08 -0.48 -2.44
CA ALA A 61 -16.75 0.02 -2.11
C ALA A 61 -16.40 1.37 -2.76
N THR A 62 -16.96 1.69 -3.93
CA THR A 62 -16.47 2.80 -4.77
C THR A 62 -17.49 3.91 -5.03
N SER A 63 -18.79 3.68 -4.78
CA SER A 63 -19.85 4.66 -5.03
C SER A 63 -20.00 5.69 -3.90
N LYS A 64 -19.05 6.65 -3.83
CA LYS A 64 -18.91 7.66 -2.76
C LYS A 64 -20.17 8.50 -2.47
N SER A 65 -21.04 8.72 -3.46
CA SER A 65 -22.27 9.49 -3.28
C SER A 65 -23.44 8.69 -2.71
N LYS A 66 -23.31 7.37 -2.63
CA LYS A 66 -24.42 6.45 -2.34
C LYS A 66 -24.31 5.82 -0.95
N TYR A 67 -23.11 5.61 -0.45
CA TYR A 67 -22.86 4.89 0.79
C TYR A 67 -21.94 5.65 1.74
N THR A 68 -21.91 5.24 3.01
CA THR A 68 -21.05 5.85 4.03
C THR A 68 -19.63 5.28 3.96
N ASN A 69 -18.67 5.99 4.57
CA ASN A 69 -17.28 5.53 4.67
C ASN A 69 -17.17 4.14 5.33
N ASN A 70 -18.05 3.81 6.28
CA ASN A 70 -18.04 2.50 6.93
C ASN A 70 -18.39 1.39 5.94
N VAL A 71 -19.40 1.59 5.09
CA VAL A 71 -19.77 0.64 4.04
C VAL A 71 -18.62 0.49 3.04
N HIS A 72 -18.01 1.60 2.61
CA HIS A 72 -16.86 1.57 1.70
C HIS A 72 -15.69 0.77 2.28
N GLU A 73 -15.38 1.02 3.56
CA GLU A 73 -14.30 0.34 4.26
C GLU A 73 -14.56 -1.17 4.34
N MET A 74 -15.73 -1.57 4.81
CA MET A 74 -16.08 -2.98 5.01
C MET A 74 -16.16 -3.74 3.69
N ALA A 75 -16.81 -3.19 2.68
CA ALA A 75 -16.86 -3.80 1.35
C ALA A 75 -15.45 -3.98 0.76
N SER A 76 -14.59 -2.97 0.89
CA SER A 76 -13.19 -3.07 0.45
C SER A 76 -12.40 -4.12 1.22
N ARG A 77 -12.66 -4.31 2.52
CA ARG A 77 -12.04 -5.37 3.33
C ARG A 77 -12.45 -6.75 2.83
N VAL A 78 -13.75 -6.99 2.65
CA VAL A 78 -14.29 -8.25 2.13
C VAL A 78 -13.65 -8.59 0.78
N ILE A 79 -13.61 -7.62 -0.15
CA ILE A 79 -12.97 -7.79 -1.46
C ILE A 79 -11.49 -8.16 -1.31
N ALA A 80 -10.73 -7.35 -0.57
CA ALA A 80 -9.29 -7.55 -0.45
C ALA A 80 -8.96 -8.92 0.18
N GLN A 81 -9.73 -9.35 1.18
CA GLN A 81 -9.54 -10.61 1.89
C GLN A 81 -9.92 -11.82 1.04
N ALA A 82 -11.07 -11.78 0.35
CA ALA A 82 -11.55 -12.87 -0.51
C ALA A 82 -10.57 -13.21 -1.65
N LEU A 83 -9.90 -12.19 -2.20
CA LEU A 83 -8.96 -12.33 -3.30
C LEU A 83 -7.52 -12.65 -2.86
N ARG A 84 -7.17 -12.37 -1.61
CA ARG A 84 -5.79 -12.49 -1.12
C ARG A 84 -5.32 -13.94 -1.20
N HIS A 85 -4.24 -14.19 -1.93
CA HIS A 85 -3.67 -15.52 -2.16
C HIS A 85 -4.70 -16.58 -2.63
N ASN A 86 -5.74 -16.15 -3.37
CA ASN A 86 -6.80 -17.04 -3.85
C ASN A 86 -6.93 -16.98 -5.39
N PRO A 87 -6.13 -17.77 -6.13
CA PRO A 87 -6.15 -17.76 -7.59
C PRO A 87 -7.51 -18.07 -8.22
N LYS A 88 -8.33 -18.89 -7.55
CA LYS A 88 -9.68 -19.23 -8.03
C LYS A 88 -10.63 -18.04 -7.91
N ALA A 89 -10.58 -17.32 -6.79
CA ALA A 89 -11.37 -16.10 -6.64
C ALA A 89 -10.91 -15.02 -7.63
N LEU A 90 -9.60 -14.89 -7.85
CA LEU A 90 -9.04 -13.99 -8.84
C LEU A 90 -9.45 -14.34 -10.29
N SER A 91 -9.73 -15.61 -10.59
CA SER A 91 -10.22 -16.00 -11.92
C SER A 91 -11.70 -15.65 -12.17
N ASN A 92 -12.46 -15.31 -11.13
CA ASN A 92 -13.87 -14.92 -11.25
C ASN A 92 -14.06 -13.42 -11.53
N ILE A 93 -13.01 -12.62 -11.43
CA ILE A 93 -13.09 -11.17 -11.55
C ILE A 93 -12.47 -10.67 -12.86
N ASP A 94 -12.99 -9.56 -13.38
CA ASP A 94 -12.35 -8.82 -14.47
C ASP A 94 -11.48 -7.69 -13.88
N ALA A 95 -10.17 -7.90 -13.83
CA ALA A 95 -9.22 -6.89 -13.35
C ALA A 95 -9.27 -5.59 -14.18
N GLY A 96 -9.64 -5.67 -15.47
CA GLY A 96 -9.81 -4.53 -16.35
C GLY A 96 -11.00 -3.64 -15.99
N GLU A 97 -12.03 -4.20 -15.34
CA GLU A 97 -13.16 -3.43 -14.82
C GLU A 97 -12.95 -2.97 -13.37
N VAL A 98 -12.29 -3.79 -12.56
CA VAL A 98 -12.12 -3.57 -11.11
C VAL A 98 -11.04 -2.53 -10.83
N LEU A 99 -9.86 -2.66 -11.44
CA LEU A 99 -8.73 -1.78 -11.16
C LEU A 99 -9.03 -0.30 -11.45
N PRO A 100 -9.67 0.08 -12.58
CA PRO A 100 -9.99 1.48 -12.83
C PRO A 100 -10.86 2.11 -11.75
N LYS A 101 -11.82 1.36 -11.19
CA LYS A 101 -12.72 1.87 -10.14
C LYS A 101 -11.93 2.21 -8.86
N PHE A 102 -11.07 1.30 -8.40
CA PHE A 102 -10.26 1.53 -7.20
C PHE A 102 -9.15 2.55 -7.41
N LEU A 103 -8.51 2.58 -8.58
CA LEU A 103 -7.51 3.58 -8.93
C LEU A 103 -8.12 4.99 -8.99
N ASN A 104 -9.29 5.14 -9.60
CA ASN A 104 -10.01 6.41 -9.63
C ASN A 104 -10.50 6.84 -8.24
N ALA A 105 -11.02 5.89 -7.45
CA ALA A 105 -11.43 6.17 -6.07
C ALA A 105 -10.23 6.69 -5.25
N LEU A 106 -9.08 5.99 -5.30
CA LEU A 106 -7.85 6.37 -4.61
C LEU A 106 -7.38 7.79 -4.98
N LYS A 107 -7.43 8.16 -6.27
CA LYS A 107 -6.99 9.48 -6.75
C LYS A 107 -7.73 10.65 -6.10
N THR A 108 -8.99 10.43 -5.74
CA THR A 108 -9.90 11.47 -5.20
C THR A 108 -10.18 11.30 -3.71
N GLU A 109 -9.57 10.30 -3.06
CA GLU A 109 -9.83 10.02 -1.66
C GLU A 109 -8.84 10.75 -0.75
N ASP A 110 -9.39 11.42 0.26
CA ASP A 110 -8.63 12.15 1.28
C ASP A 110 -8.66 11.41 2.63
N ASN A 111 -9.60 10.48 2.82
CA ASN A 111 -9.67 9.64 4.01
C ASN A 111 -8.59 8.56 3.97
N SER A 112 -7.63 8.65 4.89
CA SER A 112 -6.49 7.73 4.97
C SER A 112 -6.87 6.27 5.22
N VAL A 113 -7.95 6.01 5.95
CA VAL A 113 -8.44 4.65 6.19
C VAL A 113 -8.92 4.04 4.88
N LEU A 114 -9.71 4.79 4.10
CA LEU A 114 -10.20 4.34 2.80
C LEU A 114 -9.06 4.19 1.78
N GLN A 115 -8.10 5.13 1.73
CA GLN A 115 -6.90 4.99 0.90
C GLN A 115 -6.19 3.64 1.18
N LYS A 116 -5.98 3.31 2.46
CA LYS A 116 -5.36 2.03 2.87
C LYS A 116 -6.19 0.83 2.44
N ARG A 117 -7.52 0.91 2.49
CA ARG A 117 -8.41 -0.18 2.02
C ARG A 117 -8.37 -0.34 0.51
N PHE A 118 -8.40 0.75 -0.25
CA PHE A 118 -8.32 0.71 -1.71
C PHE A 118 -6.96 0.15 -2.18
N LEU A 119 -5.86 0.55 -1.54
CA LEU A 119 -4.55 -0.07 -1.77
C LEU A 119 -4.53 -1.55 -1.40
N GLY A 120 -5.25 -1.95 -0.35
CA GLY A 120 -5.47 -3.35 0.00
C GLY A 120 -6.12 -4.14 -1.15
N VAL A 121 -7.19 -3.62 -1.73
CA VAL A 121 -7.87 -4.24 -2.88
C VAL A 121 -6.95 -4.28 -4.10
N ILE A 122 -6.30 -3.17 -4.46
CA ILE A 122 -5.38 -3.10 -5.60
C ILE A 122 -4.29 -4.17 -5.46
N SER A 123 -3.65 -4.24 -4.29
CA SER A 123 -2.62 -5.25 -4.02
C SER A 123 -3.14 -6.67 -4.18
N SER A 124 -4.35 -6.96 -3.66
CA SER A 124 -4.94 -8.29 -3.83
C SER A 124 -5.25 -8.61 -5.29
N VAL A 125 -5.66 -7.65 -6.11
CA VAL A 125 -5.98 -7.90 -7.53
C VAL A 125 -4.71 -8.18 -8.35
N VAL A 126 -3.62 -7.46 -8.11
CA VAL A 126 -2.39 -7.53 -8.93
C VAL A 126 -1.47 -8.73 -8.65
N GLN A 127 -1.89 -9.69 -7.81
CA GLN A 127 -1.08 -10.87 -7.42
C GLN A 127 -0.77 -11.87 -8.57
N THR A 128 -1.28 -11.64 -9.78
CA THR A 128 -1.04 -12.51 -10.94
C THR A 128 -0.34 -11.76 -12.05
N ASP A 129 0.42 -12.47 -12.89
CA ASP A 129 1.13 -11.89 -14.04
C ASP A 129 0.17 -11.13 -14.98
N SER A 130 -1.00 -11.73 -15.25
CA SER A 130 -2.04 -11.12 -16.10
C SER A 130 -2.57 -9.82 -15.50
N ASN A 131 -2.93 -9.83 -14.21
CA ASN A 131 -3.51 -8.65 -13.56
C ASN A 131 -2.48 -7.55 -13.33
N SER A 132 -1.22 -7.92 -13.04
CA SER A 132 -0.10 -6.98 -13.00
C SER A 132 0.12 -6.30 -14.36
N LEU A 133 0.01 -7.03 -15.47
CA LEU A 133 0.09 -6.44 -16.81
C LEU A 133 -1.06 -5.47 -17.07
N ILE A 134 -2.28 -5.82 -16.70
CA ILE A 134 -3.46 -4.94 -16.82
C ILE A 134 -3.25 -3.66 -15.99
N PHE A 135 -2.79 -3.79 -14.75
CA PHE A 135 -2.47 -2.63 -13.89
C PHE A 135 -1.47 -1.68 -14.56
N LYS A 136 -0.41 -2.22 -15.20
CA LYS A 136 0.55 -1.40 -15.95
C LYS A 136 -0.09 -0.72 -17.16
N GLN A 137 -0.88 -1.45 -17.95
CA GLN A 137 -1.58 -0.91 -19.12
C GLN A 137 -2.55 0.22 -18.77
N LEU A 138 -3.15 0.15 -17.59
CA LEU A 138 -4.04 1.20 -17.05
C LEU A 138 -3.28 2.40 -16.46
N GLY A 139 -1.94 2.42 -16.50
CA GLY A 139 -1.15 3.49 -15.90
C GLY A 139 -1.18 3.49 -14.37
N GLY A 140 -1.44 2.33 -13.75
CA GLY A 140 -1.59 2.21 -12.30
C GLY A 140 -0.36 2.67 -11.52
N GLN A 141 0.85 2.43 -12.05
CA GLN A 141 2.09 2.90 -11.44
C GLN A 141 2.14 4.43 -11.36
N ASP A 142 1.90 5.10 -12.48
CA ASP A 142 1.95 6.57 -12.53
C ASP A 142 0.89 7.16 -11.59
N LEU A 143 -0.31 6.57 -11.51
CA LEU A 143 -1.35 7.00 -10.58
C LEU A 143 -0.94 6.83 -9.10
N LEU A 144 -0.32 5.70 -8.73
CA LEU A 144 0.18 5.48 -7.37
C LEU A 144 1.27 6.49 -7.00
N LEU A 145 2.19 6.77 -7.93
CA LEU A 145 3.27 7.74 -7.72
C LEU A 145 2.74 9.18 -7.64
N ASP A 146 1.76 9.54 -8.45
CA ASP A 146 1.09 10.85 -8.41
C ASP A 146 0.31 11.05 -7.11
N SER A 147 -0.27 9.98 -6.58
CA SER A 147 -1.02 10.02 -5.31
C SER A 147 -0.12 9.99 -4.09
N PHE A 148 1.17 9.64 -4.23
CA PHE A 148 2.08 9.31 -3.14
C PHE A 148 2.15 10.40 -2.06
N SER A 149 2.25 11.67 -2.45
CA SER A 149 2.34 12.81 -1.51
C SER A 149 1.10 13.01 -0.64
N LYS A 150 -0.07 12.50 -1.05
CA LYS A 150 -1.32 12.58 -0.30
C LYS A 150 -1.56 11.38 0.61
N LEU A 151 -0.82 10.30 0.40
CA LEU A 151 -0.95 9.08 1.18
C LEU A 151 -0.36 9.30 2.57
N GLN A 152 -1.00 8.71 3.57
CA GLN A 152 -0.38 8.54 4.88
C GLN A 152 0.77 7.53 4.82
N GLU A 153 1.63 7.55 5.83
CA GLU A 153 2.90 6.83 5.90
C GLU A 153 2.76 5.31 5.63
N ASP A 154 1.84 4.64 6.33
CA ASP A 154 1.47 3.25 6.07
C ASP A 154 1.03 2.98 4.63
N SER A 155 0.29 3.93 4.03
CA SER A 155 -0.22 3.81 2.68
C SER A 155 0.88 4.06 1.63
N LYS A 156 1.87 4.91 1.94
CA LYS A 156 3.07 5.09 1.12
C LYS A 156 3.88 3.80 1.05
N VAL A 157 4.12 3.17 2.21
CA VAL A 157 4.77 1.85 2.28
C VAL A 157 4.00 0.85 1.43
N ARG A 158 2.68 0.75 1.63
CA ARG A 158 1.85 -0.18 0.87
C ARG A 158 1.86 0.07 -0.63
N ALA A 159 1.89 1.33 -1.06
CA ALA A 159 2.00 1.68 -2.47
C ALA A 159 3.33 1.20 -3.07
N LEU A 160 4.45 1.34 -2.36
CA LEU A 160 5.75 0.82 -2.80
C LEU A 160 5.75 -0.71 -2.89
N GLU A 161 5.16 -1.41 -1.92
CA GLU A 161 5.03 -2.87 -1.95
C GLU A 161 4.24 -3.34 -3.19
N ILE A 162 3.16 -2.65 -3.54
CA ILE A 162 2.38 -2.96 -4.76
C ILE A 162 3.24 -2.82 -6.00
N LEU A 163 4.04 -1.76 -6.10
CA LEU A 163 4.95 -1.56 -7.25
C LEU A 163 6.01 -2.67 -7.32
N ASP A 164 6.50 -3.13 -6.17
CA ASP A 164 7.47 -4.23 -6.10
C ASP A 164 6.86 -5.58 -6.50
N ASP A 165 5.62 -5.84 -6.07
CA ASP A 165 4.88 -7.04 -6.46
C ASP A 165 4.61 -7.04 -7.98
N VAL A 166 4.13 -5.92 -8.53
CA VAL A 166 3.91 -5.76 -9.97
C VAL A 166 5.20 -5.91 -10.76
N LYS A 167 6.34 -5.45 -10.24
CA LYS A 167 7.66 -5.63 -10.87
C LYS A 167 8.05 -7.11 -10.90
N ARG A 168 7.85 -7.85 -9.80
CA ARG A 168 8.14 -9.30 -9.73
C ARG A 168 7.37 -10.11 -10.76
N HIS A 169 6.18 -9.67 -11.11
CA HIS A 169 5.30 -10.30 -12.09
C HIS A 169 5.54 -9.83 -13.55
N ALA A 170 6.38 -8.82 -13.76
CA ALA A 170 6.65 -8.28 -15.09
C ALA A 170 7.80 -9.03 -15.79
N LEU A 171 7.51 -9.68 -16.92
CA LEU A 171 8.51 -10.42 -17.71
C LEU A 171 9.40 -9.52 -18.61
N VAL A 172 9.27 -8.19 -18.56
CA VAL A 172 9.90 -7.27 -19.52
C VAL A 172 10.93 -6.36 -18.84
N LYS A 173 12.21 -6.72 -18.99
CA LYS A 173 13.37 -5.96 -18.45
C LYS A 173 13.58 -4.56 -19.05
N ARG A 174 12.98 -4.23 -20.20
CA ARG A 174 13.32 -2.99 -20.94
C ARG A 174 12.75 -1.71 -20.34
N ASP A 175 11.63 -1.78 -19.62
CA ASP A 175 10.99 -0.58 -19.04
C ASP A 175 11.40 -0.35 -17.56
N GLU A 176 12.08 -1.31 -16.94
CA GLU A 176 12.39 -1.30 -15.51
C GLU A 176 13.30 -0.13 -15.08
N ASP A 177 14.24 0.29 -15.92
CA ASP A 177 15.16 1.37 -15.58
C ASP A 177 14.46 2.73 -15.46
N ASN A 178 13.49 2.99 -16.33
CA ASN A 178 12.71 4.23 -16.29
C ASN A 178 11.71 4.22 -15.12
N ASP A 179 11.07 3.08 -14.88
CA ASP A 179 10.16 2.89 -13.75
C ASP A 179 10.87 3.07 -12.40
N ASN A 180 12.02 2.41 -12.23
CA ASN A 180 12.87 2.56 -11.04
C ASN A 180 13.30 4.02 -10.84
N ALA A 181 13.59 4.76 -11.91
CA ALA A 181 13.96 6.17 -11.81
C ALA A 181 12.82 7.04 -11.30
N LYS A 182 11.58 6.83 -11.78
CA LYS A 182 10.39 7.55 -11.28
C LYS A 182 10.13 7.24 -9.81
N ILE A 183 10.15 5.95 -9.43
CA ILE A 183 9.94 5.52 -8.04
C ILE A 183 11.00 6.16 -7.13
N PHE A 184 12.27 6.11 -7.53
CA PHE A 184 13.37 6.70 -6.78
C PHE A 184 13.23 8.22 -6.60
N GLN A 185 12.80 8.94 -7.64
CA GLN A 185 12.52 10.38 -7.55
C GLN A 185 11.34 10.69 -6.61
N THR A 186 10.27 9.91 -6.66
CA THR A 186 9.11 10.08 -5.76
C THR A 186 9.49 9.86 -4.30
N ILE A 187 10.25 8.81 -4.00
CA ILE A 187 10.73 8.54 -2.64
C ILE A 187 11.60 9.69 -2.14
N GLN A 188 12.58 10.12 -2.93
CA GLN A 188 13.48 11.22 -2.56
C GLN A 188 12.72 12.50 -2.25
N ARG A 189 11.73 12.85 -3.08
CA ARG A 189 10.88 14.03 -2.86
C ARG A 189 10.08 13.90 -1.56
N SER A 190 9.45 12.76 -1.33
CA SER A 190 8.66 12.52 -0.10
C SER A 190 9.51 12.65 1.16
N LEU A 191 10.74 12.12 1.15
CA LEU A 191 11.66 12.20 2.28
C LEU A 191 12.17 13.64 2.47
N ALA A 192 12.61 14.30 1.40
CA ALA A 192 13.09 15.68 1.45
C ALA A 192 12.03 16.67 1.96
N ASN A 193 10.76 16.45 1.57
CA ASN A 193 9.62 17.25 2.02
C ASN A 193 9.16 16.92 3.46
N LYS A 194 9.83 15.99 4.16
CA LYS A 194 9.48 15.55 5.53
C LYS A 194 8.02 15.07 5.63
N GLU A 195 7.53 14.41 4.59
CA GLU A 195 6.16 13.86 4.53
C GLU A 195 6.02 12.49 5.21
N VAL A 196 7.05 12.07 5.95
CA VAL A 196 7.09 10.83 6.75
C VAL A 196 7.76 11.16 8.07
N GLN A 197 7.03 10.97 9.17
CA GLN A 197 7.39 11.29 10.53
C GLN A 197 7.57 10.03 11.39
N ASP A 198 6.82 8.97 11.13
CA ASP A 198 7.04 7.67 11.78
C ASP A 198 8.36 7.03 11.34
N ASP A 199 9.18 6.65 12.32
CA ASP A 199 10.52 6.09 12.10
C ASP A 199 10.46 4.74 11.35
N HIS A 200 9.44 3.93 11.60
CA HIS A 200 9.31 2.62 10.95
C HIS A 200 8.96 2.76 9.47
N ALA A 201 8.00 3.63 9.13
CA ALA A 201 7.68 3.95 7.75
C ALA A 201 8.83 4.66 7.03
N LEU A 202 9.53 5.58 7.72
CA LEU A 202 10.71 6.25 7.19
C LEU A 202 11.79 5.24 6.82
N GLU A 203 12.09 4.31 7.72
CA GLU A 203 13.08 3.27 7.50
C GLU A 203 12.74 2.41 6.27
N GLN A 204 11.50 1.96 6.14
CA GLN A 204 11.07 1.13 5.00
C GLN A 204 11.14 1.88 3.66
N ILE A 205 10.70 3.14 3.64
CA ILE A 205 10.74 3.99 2.45
C ILE A 205 12.20 4.29 2.07
N PHE A 206 13.05 4.60 3.06
CA PHE A 206 14.48 4.83 2.85
C PHE A 206 15.20 3.59 2.34
N ASP A 207 14.88 2.41 2.87
CA ASP A 207 15.43 1.14 2.41
C ASP A 207 15.12 0.89 0.95
N ARG A 208 13.91 1.25 0.51
CA ARG A 208 13.56 1.15 -0.90
C ARG A 208 14.42 2.07 -1.76
N ALA A 209 14.68 3.31 -1.31
CA ALA A 209 15.59 4.23 -2.01
C ALA A 209 17.02 3.66 -2.10
N VAL A 210 17.52 3.09 -1.00
CA VAL A 210 18.84 2.45 -0.94
C VAL A 210 18.91 1.24 -1.89
N ALA A 211 17.90 0.39 -1.89
CA ALA A 211 17.82 -0.77 -2.77
C ALA A 211 17.84 -0.36 -4.25
N LEU A 212 17.00 0.61 -4.64
CA LEU A 212 16.97 1.14 -6.01
C LEU A 212 18.33 1.71 -6.44
N LYS A 213 18.98 2.50 -5.58
CA LYS A 213 20.30 3.09 -5.88
C LYS A 213 21.42 2.03 -5.95
N LYS A 214 21.32 0.95 -5.16
CA LYS A 214 22.25 -0.20 -5.23
C LYS A 214 22.03 -1.02 -6.50
N GLU A 215 20.78 -1.25 -6.90
CA GLU A 215 20.40 -1.92 -8.15
C GLU A 215 20.91 -1.13 -9.37
N ASN A 216 20.72 0.19 -9.38
CA ASN A 216 21.16 1.07 -10.46
C ASN A 216 21.90 2.30 -9.93
N LYS A 217 23.25 2.22 -9.97
CA LYS A 217 24.14 3.30 -9.52
C LYS A 217 24.01 4.60 -10.33
N GLN A 218 23.43 4.55 -11.54
CA GLN A 218 23.23 5.73 -12.39
C GLN A 218 22.06 6.61 -11.96
N LEU A 219 21.18 6.11 -11.08
CA LEU A 219 20.08 6.91 -10.52
C LEU A 219 20.63 8.13 -9.80
N LYS A 220 20.29 9.34 -10.25
CA LYS A 220 20.81 10.57 -9.66
C LYS A 220 20.12 10.88 -8.35
N SER A 221 20.92 11.13 -7.31
CA SER A 221 20.41 11.65 -6.05
C SER A 221 20.03 13.13 -6.22
N ASP A 222 18.85 13.52 -5.75
CA ASP A 222 18.41 14.91 -5.77
C ASP A 222 19.15 15.73 -4.69
N PRO A 223 19.58 16.97 -4.99
CA PRO A 223 20.26 17.80 -4.00
C PRO A 223 19.44 18.04 -2.73
N SER A 224 18.12 18.22 -2.83
CA SER A 224 17.26 18.46 -1.66
C SER A 224 17.15 17.21 -0.77
N PHE A 225 17.12 16.03 -1.38
CA PHE A 225 17.21 14.76 -0.65
C PHE A 225 18.56 14.58 0.07
N MET A 226 19.68 14.97 -0.57
CA MET A 226 21.00 14.87 0.05
C MET A 226 21.18 15.87 1.22
N GLU A 227 20.57 17.04 1.10
CA GLU A 227 20.51 18.03 2.18
C GLU A 227 19.68 17.50 3.34
N TRP A 228 18.47 17.02 3.08
CA TRP A 228 17.61 16.35 4.07
C TRP A 228 18.33 15.20 4.78
N LEU A 229 18.97 14.29 4.04
CA LEU A 229 19.69 13.16 4.64
C LEU A 229 20.86 13.63 5.53
N SER A 230 21.48 14.74 5.20
CA SER A 230 22.53 15.35 6.02
C SER A 230 21.97 15.95 7.31
N GLU A 231 20.85 16.69 7.21
CA GLU A 231 20.14 17.26 8.37
C GLU A 231 19.62 16.17 9.31
N GLU A 232 19.03 15.11 8.77
CA GLU A 232 18.40 14.04 9.54
C GLU A 232 19.44 13.30 10.39
N VAL A 233 20.61 12.97 9.81
CA VAL A 233 21.74 12.37 10.52
C VAL A 233 22.25 13.29 11.63
N GLN A 234 22.35 14.60 11.41
CA GLN A 234 22.78 15.53 12.46
C GLN A 234 21.74 15.67 13.57
N THR A 235 20.46 15.75 13.22
CA THR A 235 19.36 15.88 14.18
C THR A 235 19.31 14.66 15.10
N ARG A 236 19.43 13.45 14.54
CA ARG A 236 19.45 12.20 15.31
C ARG A 236 20.72 12.06 16.14
N LYS A 237 21.88 12.50 15.65
CA LYS A 237 23.12 12.56 16.45
C LYS A 237 22.98 13.43 17.71
N LEU A 238 22.27 14.56 17.60
CA LEU A 238 22.01 15.42 18.76
C LEU A 238 21.03 14.77 19.74
N ALA A 239 19.97 14.12 19.24
CA ALA A 239 18.99 13.42 20.06
C ALA A 239 19.58 12.22 20.82
N LYS A 240 20.55 11.50 20.23
CA LYS A 240 21.28 10.38 20.89
C LYS A 240 22.02 10.79 22.16
N ARG A 241 22.39 12.06 22.32
CA ARG A 241 23.04 12.52 23.55
C ARG A 241 22.08 12.50 24.75
N ASP A 242 20.78 12.43 24.50
CA ASP A 242 19.73 12.52 25.50
C ASP A 242 18.97 11.19 25.70
N ASP A 243 19.00 10.24 24.76
CA ASP A 243 18.31 8.93 24.85
C ASP A 243 19.04 7.82 24.03
N GLU A 244 19.36 6.68 24.66
CA GLU A 244 20.18 5.57 24.09
C GLU A 244 19.42 4.67 23.09
N THR A 245 18.13 4.90 22.86
CA THR A 245 17.24 3.89 22.25
C THR A 245 17.06 3.96 20.72
N ASN A 246 17.66 4.94 20.01
CA ASN A 246 17.44 5.13 18.55
C ASN A 246 18.75 5.04 17.72
N ASP A 247 19.57 4.02 18.00
CA ASP A 247 20.91 3.86 17.40
C ASP A 247 20.89 3.39 15.95
N ASP A 248 20.05 2.39 15.65
CA ASP A 248 20.09 1.63 14.40
C ASP A 248 19.71 2.46 13.16
N LEU A 249 18.61 3.21 13.22
CA LEU A 249 18.16 4.02 12.08
C LEU A 249 19.15 5.14 11.76
N HIS A 250 19.71 5.81 12.77
CA HIS A 250 20.76 6.80 12.57
C HIS A 250 21.98 6.18 11.89
N GLN A 251 22.46 5.04 12.40
CA GLN A 251 23.62 4.36 11.86
C GLN A 251 23.40 4.00 10.39
N LYS A 252 22.21 3.50 10.06
CA LYS A 252 21.79 3.17 8.71
C LYS A 252 21.78 4.39 7.77
N LEU A 253 21.21 5.52 8.21
CA LEU A 253 21.19 6.77 7.44
C LEU A 253 22.61 7.30 7.20
N LEU A 254 23.45 7.30 8.24
CA LEU A 254 24.85 7.73 8.16
C LEU A 254 25.65 6.88 7.17
N GLU A 255 25.57 5.56 7.29
CA GLU A 255 26.26 4.63 6.40
C GLU A 255 25.80 4.82 4.95
N ALA A 256 24.49 4.85 4.71
CA ALA A 256 23.93 5.00 3.37
C ALA A 256 24.32 6.35 2.74
N ARG A 257 24.36 7.44 3.50
CA ARG A 257 24.80 8.77 3.04
C ARG A 257 26.18 8.72 2.40
N HIS A 258 27.11 7.93 2.94
CA HIS A 258 28.47 7.84 2.43
C HIS A 258 28.68 6.70 1.44
N VAL A 259 28.13 5.52 1.71
CA VAL A 259 28.41 4.30 0.94
C VAL A 259 27.52 4.18 -0.30
N VAL A 260 26.26 4.63 -0.20
CA VAL A 260 25.25 4.45 -1.25
C VAL A 260 25.06 5.72 -2.07
N PHE A 261 24.91 6.85 -1.38
CA PHE A 261 24.58 8.13 -2.02
C PHE A 261 25.78 9.08 -2.20
N GLY A 262 26.88 8.82 -1.48
CA GLY A 262 28.04 9.71 -1.42
C GLY A 262 29.35 9.04 -1.82
N ASN A 263 30.44 9.48 -1.20
CA ASN A 263 31.78 8.93 -1.39
C ASN A 263 32.14 7.99 -0.23
N PRO A 264 32.36 6.69 -0.47
CA PRO A 264 32.71 5.72 0.58
C PRO A 264 33.95 6.09 1.39
N ASN A 265 34.91 6.82 0.80
CA ASN A 265 36.11 7.25 1.52
C ASN A 265 35.84 8.32 2.59
N ALA A 266 34.70 9.02 2.52
CA ALA A 266 34.30 9.99 3.54
C ALA A 266 33.74 9.32 4.81
N LEU A 267 33.29 8.06 4.74
CA LEU A 267 32.71 7.34 5.88
C LEU A 267 33.70 7.21 7.04
N ARG A 268 34.97 6.89 6.75
CA ARG A 268 36.00 6.69 7.78
C ARG A 268 36.23 7.93 8.65
N LYS A 269 36.08 9.12 8.07
CA LYS A 269 36.19 10.37 8.82
C LYS A 269 34.93 10.65 9.64
N ALA A 270 33.75 10.41 9.06
CA ALA A 270 32.48 10.61 9.74
C ALA A 270 32.32 9.70 10.98
N MET A 271 32.67 8.42 10.88
CA MET A 271 32.65 7.47 12.01
C MET A 271 33.63 7.86 13.12
N ALA A 272 34.80 8.41 12.76
CA ALA A 272 35.77 8.90 13.74
C ALA A 272 35.28 10.16 14.48
N ASP A 273 34.40 10.95 13.86
CA ASP A 273 33.74 12.10 14.49
C ASP A 273 32.48 11.68 15.29
N GLU A 274 32.07 10.40 15.26
CA GLU A 274 30.95 9.83 16.04
C GLU A 274 31.38 9.14 17.34
N LEU A 275 32.66 8.75 17.47
CA LEU A 275 33.32 8.26 18.69
C LEU A 275 33.81 9.41 19.58
#